data_AF-A0A1W2C0Q8-F1
#
_entry.id   AF-A0A1W2C0Q8-F1
#
_cell.length_a   1.000
_cell.length_b   1.000
_cell.length_c   1.000
_cell.angle_alpha   90.00
_cell.angle_beta   90.00
_cell.angle_gamma   90.00
#
_symmetry.space_group_name_H-M   'P 1'
#
loop_
_entity.id
_entity.type
_entity.pdbx_description
1 polymer ?
#
loop_
_entity_poly.entity_id
_entity_poly.type
_entity_poly.pdbx_seq_one_letter_code
_entity_poly.pdbx_strand_id
1 'polypeptide(L)'
;MKTNIAILFVVFSFIFSCQKDDDNSSGSENETEYKQEMREFVIGISQYAKSINPNFSIIPQNGIELVSGNGDISGQPHQSYLNAIDANGQEDLFFGYDEDDVATHTRDNNYLRELLDVSKNAGKVILVTDYCSTQSKVESSYNQNLNAGFISFAANERELNVIPTFPNPIHQENANVVTQISQVKNFLYLINTSNFNTKNEFINAVVSTNYDLLIMDLYFKDGTSFTQNEINYLKSKSNGGKRLVISYMSIGEAENYRYYWLSSWNNNPPEWLDAENPDWAGNFKVKYWNTDWQSIIYGNENSYLKKIIDANFDGVYLDIIDAFEYYEN
;
A
#
# COMPACT_ATOMS: atom_id res chain seq x y z
N MET A 1 -76.79 -24.78 44.40
CA MET A 1 -75.76 -25.81 44.65
C MET A 1 -74.46 -25.34 44.03
N LYS A 2 -73.42 -25.18 44.85
CA LYS A 2 -72.09 -24.72 44.43
C LYS A 2 -71.38 -25.86 43.71
N THR A 3 -70.89 -25.61 42.50
CA THR A 3 -69.93 -26.49 41.84
C THR A 3 -68.75 -25.64 41.37
N ASN A 4 -67.65 -25.75 42.12
CA ASN A 4 -66.33 -25.26 41.73
C ASN A 4 -65.78 -26.19 40.64
N ILE A 5 -65.31 -25.64 39.53
CA ILE A 5 -64.32 -26.32 38.68
C ILE A 5 -63.23 -25.30 38.33
N ALA A 6 -62.00 -25.72 38.60
CA ALA A 6 -60.77 -24.94 38.61
C ALA A 6 -60.36 -24.48 37.20
N ILE A 7 -59.86 -23.25 37.13
CA ILE A 7 -59.19 -22.68 35.97
C ILE A 7 -57.71 -23.11 36.06
N LEU A 8 -57.28 -23.96 35.13
CA LEU A 8 -55.89 -24.36 34.96
C LEU A 8 -55.13 -23.27 34.20
N PHE A 9 -54.27 -22.52 34.89
CA PHE A 9 -53.30 -21.61 34.27
C PHE A 9 -52.20 -22.44 33.61
N VAL A 10 -52.16 -22.49 32.29
CA VAL A 10 -51.01 -23.00 31.53
C VAL A 10 -50.03 -21.84 31.37
N VAL A 11 -48.98 -21.86 32.19
CA VAL A 11 -47.81 -20.99 32.06
C VAL A 11 -46.98 -21.51 30.89
N PHE A 12 -47.02 -20.82 29.76
CA PHE A 12 -46.11 -21.06 28.64
C PHE A 12 -44.78 -20.36 28.96
N SER A 13 -43.84 -21.10 29.55
CA SER A 13 -42.45 -20.66 29.68
C SER A 13 -41.82 -20.61 28.29
N PHE A 14 -41.63 -19.39 27.76
CA PHE A 14 -40.73 -19.16 26.64
C PHE A 14 -39.31 -19.41 27.12
N ILE A 15 -38.76 -20.57 26.75
CA ILE A 15 -37.33 -20.84 26.86
C ILE A 15 -36.67 -20.02 25.76
N PHE A 16 -36.11 -18.87 26.11
CA PHE A 16 -35.14 -18.17 25.29
C PHE A 16 -33.90 -19.06 25.18
N SER A 17 -33.86 -19.89 24.14
CA SER A 17 -32.63 -20.51 23.69
C SER A 17 -31.83 -19.42 22.98
N CYS A 18 -30.79 -18.91 23.64
CA CYS A 18 -29.71 -18.21 22.96
C CYS A 18 -29.09 -19.19 21.96
N GLN A 19 -29.48 -19.11 20.69
CA GLN A 19 -28.60 -19.54 19.62
C GLN A 19 -27.43 -18.56 19.65
N LYS A 20 -26.27 -19.06 20.10
CA LYS A 20 -25.00 -18.53 19.62
C LYS A 20 -25.09 -18.58 18.10
N ASP A 21 -25.05 -17.43 17.46
CA ASP A 21 -24.64 -17.36 16.07
C ASP A 21 -23.19 -17.84 16.07
N ASP A 22 -23.01 -19.13 15.77
CA ASP A 22 -21.72 -19.68 15.41
C ASP A 22 -21.37 -19.02 14.08
N ASP A 23 -20.56 -17.96 14.14
CA ASP A 23 -19.86 -17.43 12.98
C ASP A 23 -19.16 -18.61 12.31
N ASN A 24 -19.68 -19.00 11.15
CA ASN A 24 -19.03 -19.90 10.22
C ASN A 24 -17.75 -19.20 9.72
N SER A 25 -16.69 -19.23 10.51
CA SER A 25 -15.35 -19.25 9.95
C SER A 25 -15.17 -20.62 9.30
N SER A 26 -15.71 -20.74 8.08
CA SER A 26 -15.10 -21.64 7.12
C SER A 26 -13.75 -21.04 6.75
N GLY A 27 -12.79 -21.11 7.68
CA GLY A 27 -11.39 -20.82 7.41
C GLY A 27 -11.01 -21.70 6.25
N SER A 28 -10.84 -21.08 5.08
CA SER A 28 -10.33 -21.78 3.91
C SER A 28 -8.96 -22.33 4.27
N GLU A 29 -8.61 -23.52 3.78
CA GLU A 29 -7.43 -24.29 4.23
C GLU A 29 -6.08 -23.53 4.09
N ASN A 30 -6.06 -22.34 3.48
CA ASN A 30 -4.89 -21.48 3.27
C ASN A 30 -5.01 -20.03 3.82
N GLU A 31 -6.17 -19.64 4.37
CA GLU A 31 -6.32 -18.29 4.95
C GLU A 31 -5.74 -18.25 6.36
N THR A 32 -4.76 -17.38 6.55
CA THR A 32 -4.15 -17.17 7.87
C THR A 32 -4.77 -15.96 8.56
N GLU A 33 -4.72 -15.99 9.89
CA GLU A 33 -5.10 -14.85 10.73
C GLU A 33 -4.28 -13.59 10.35
N TYR A 34 -3.00 -13.75 10.03
CA TYR A 34 -2.09 -12.65 9.67
C TYR A 34 -2.48 -11.93 8.37
N LYS A 35 -2.85 -12.66 7.32
CA LYS A 35 -3.39 -12.04 6.09
C LYS A 35 -4.67 -11.25 6.40
N GLN A 36 -5.56 -11.83 7.19
CA GLN A 36 -6.81 -11.16 7.56
C GLN A 36 -6.56 -9.88 8.39
N GLU A 37 -5.67 -9.95 9.38
CA GLU A 37 -5.25 -8.79 10.18
C GLU A 37 -4.64 -7.68 9.33
N MET A 38 -3.83 -8.00 8.32
CA MET A 38 -3.29 -7.00 7.40
C MET A 38 -4.40 -6.37 6.53
N ARG A 39 -5.38 -7.17 6.07
CA ARG A 39 -6.55 -6.62 5.35
C ARG A 39 -7.32 -5.63 6.24
N GLU A 40 -7.57 -6.01 7.49
CA GLU A 40 -8.29 -5.16 8.45
C GLU A 40 -7.53 -3.87 8.74
N PHE A 41 -6.20 -3.95 8.87
CA PHE A 41 -5.36 -2.79 9.05
C PHE A 41 -5.45 -1.81 7.86
N VAL A 42 -5.32 -2.30 6.62
CA VAL A 42 -5.46 -1.49 5.40
C VAL A 42 -6.87 -0.91 5.28
N ILE A 43 -7.90 -1.68 5.63
CA ILE A 43 -9.30 -1.20 5.65
C ILE A 43 -9.45 -0.06 6.66
N GLY A 44 -8.88 -0.17 7.86
CA GLY A 44 -8.91 0.88 8.89
C GLY A 44 -8.20 2.17 8.44
N ILE A 45 -7.01 2.04 7.84
CA ILE A 45 -6.25 3.13 7.20
C ILE A 45 -7.13 3.83 6.17
N SER A 46 -7.76 3.06 5.28
CA SER A 46 -8.63 3.59 4.22
C SER A 46 -9.83 4.34 4.78
N GLN A 47 -10.54 3.76 5.75
CA GLN A 47 -11.70 4.38 6.39
C GLN A 47 -11.33 5.72 7.04
N TYR A 48 -10.23 5.76 7.79
CA TYR A 48 -9.78 6.99 8.44
C TYR A 48 -9.41 8.06 7.40
N ALA A 49 -8.56 7.72 6.42
CA ALA A 49 -8.15 8.67 5.39
C ALA A 49 -9.34 9.23 4.60
N LYS A 50 -10.23 8.35 4.13
CA LYS A 50 -11.39 8.72 3.31
C LYS A 50 -12.49 9.45 4.10
N SER A 51 -12.51 9.33 5.42
CA SER A 51 -13.36 10.17 6.28
C SER A 51 -12.92 11.65 6.30
N ILE A 52 -11.63 11.91 6.06
CA ILE A 52 -11.04 13.26 6.03
C ILE A 52 -11.01 13.80 4.59
N ASN A 53 -10.55 12.97 3.64
CA ASN A 53 -10.51 13.29 2.22
C ASN A 53 -11.05 12.09 1.41
N PRO A 54 -12.30 12.15 0.93
CA PRO A 54 -12.92 11.04 0.19
C PRO A 54 -12.19 10.61 -1.10
N ASN A 55 -11.32 11.47 -1.64
CA ASN A 55 -10.54 11.18 -2.85
C ASN A 55 -9.11 10.68 -2.53
N PHE A 56 -8.77 10.48 -1.25
CA PHE A 56 -7.44 10.04 -0.83
C PHE A 56 -7.21 8.59 -1.29
N SER A 57 -6.17 8.39 -2.10
CA SER A 57 -5.87 7.09 -2.70
C SER A 57 -5.15 6.17 -1.71
N ILE A 58 -5.56 4.90 -1.65
CA ILE A 58 -4.92 3.84 -0.86
C ILE A 58 -4.31 2.81 -1.81
N ILE A 59 -2.99 2.65 -1.73
CA ILE A 59 -2.20 1.84 -2.68
C ILE A 59 -1.27 0.89 -1.91
N PRO A 60 -1.70 -0.32 -1.53
CA PRO A 60 -0.80 -1.36 -1.03
C PRO A 60 0.24 -1.81 -2.07
N GLN A 61 1.48 -2.00 -1.64
CA GLN A 61 2.58 -2.58 -2.40
C GLN A 61 2.83 -4.04 -1.99
N ASN A 62 3.00 -4.92 -2.98
CA ASN A 62 3.24 -6.36 -2.78
C ASN A 62 2.11 -7.02 -1.96
N GLY A 63 2.36 -8.20 -1.39
CA GLY A 63 1.36 -8.97 -0.65
C GLY A 63 0.04 -9.14 -1.41
N ILE A 64 0.12 -9.35 -2.72
CA ILE A 64 -1.03 -9.28 -3.63
C ILE A 64 -2.08 -10.35 -3.30
N GLU A 65 -1.68 -11.41 -2.59
CA GLU A 65 -2.53 -12.45 -1.99
C GLU A 65 -3.73 -11.89 -1.24
N LEU A 66 -3.60 -10.71 -0.61
CA LEU A 66 -4.67 -10.11 0.18
C LEU A 66 -5.93 -9.79 -0.64
N VAL A 67 -5.83 -9.70 -1.98
CA VAL A 67 -6.98 -9.52 -2.87
C VAL A 67 -7.85 -10.77 -3.00
N SER A 68 -7.33 -11.93 -2.60
CA SER A 68 -8.02 -13.21 -2.58
C SER A 68 -8.45 -13.57 -1.17
N GLY A 69 -9.66 -14.12 -1.01
CA GLY A 69 -10.21 -14.50 0.29
C GLY A 69 -9.38 -15.56 0.99
N ASN A 70 -8.84 -16.54 0.26
CA ASN A 70 -7.97 -17.57 0.86
C ASN A 70 -6.47 -17.25 0.80
N GLY A 71 -6.10 -16.07 0.32
CA GLY A 71 -4.71 -15.68 0.17
C GLY A 71 -3.95 -16.44 -0.93
N ASP A 72 -4.66 -17.02 -1.91
CA ASP A 72 -4.12 -17.78 -3.05
C ASP A 72 -4.96 -17.56 -4.32
N ILE A 73 -4.42 -17.92 -5.51
CA ILE A 73 -5.11 -17.79 -6.82
C ILE A 73 -6.45 -18.54 -6.88
N SER A 74 -6.64 -19.57 -6.06
CA SER A 74 -7.87 -20.36 -6.01
C SER A 74 -9.02 -19.70 -5.25
N GLY A 75 -8.74 -18.65 -4.47
CA GLY A 75 -9.74 -17.98 -3.65
C GLY A 75 -10.64 -17.03 -4.44
N GLN A 76 -11.81 -16.76 -3.87
CA GLN A 76 -12.69 -15.73 -4.41
C GLN A 76 -12.16 -14.33 -4.07
N PRO A 77 -12.45 -13.30 -4.89
CA PRO A 77 -12.01 -11.94 -4.59
C PRO A 77 -12.47 -11.45 -3.20
N HIS A 78 -11.57 -10.92 -2.40
CA HIS A 78 -11.87 -10.40 -1.07
C HIS A 78 -12.47 -8.98 -1.16
N GLN A 79 -13.79 -8.93 -1.33
CA GLN A 79 -14.51 -7.70 -1.71
C GLN A 79 -14.31 -6.51 -0.76
N SER A 80 -14.29 -6.74 0.56
CA SER A 80 -14.11 -5.65 1.54
C SER A 80 -12.75 -4.97 1.41
N TYR A 81 -11.70 -5.76 1.18
CA TYR A 81 -10.34 -5.26 0.97
C TYR A 81 -10.22 -4.54 -0.36
N LEU A 82 -10.72 -5.16 -1.43
CA LEU A 82 -10.76 -4.53 -2.76
C LEU A 82 -11.53 -3.20 -2.72
N ASN A 83 -12.64 -3.10 -1.99
CA ASN A 83 -13.38 -1.84 -1.85
C ASN A 83 -12.61 -0.74 -1.10
N ALA A 84 -11.68 -1.11 -0.21
CA ALA A 84 -10.89 -0.16 0.56
C ALA A 84 -9.77 0.49 -0.25
N ILE A 85 -9.23 -0.20 -1.26
CA ILE A 85 -8.07 0.25 -2.03
C ILE A 85 -8.47 0.86 -3.39
N ASP A 86 -7.58 1.68 -3.95
CA ASP A 86 -7.80 2.36 -5.23
C ASP A 86 -6.84 1.88 -6.34
N ALA A 87 -5.69 1.36 -5.94
CA ALA A 87 -4.70 0.73 -6.81
C ALA A 87 -3.92 -0.35 -6.04
N ASN A 88 -3.17 -1.20 -6.74
CA ASN A 88 -2.14 -2.07 -6.18
C ASN A 88 -0.80 -1.74 -6.82
N GLY A 89 0.23 -1.61 -5.98
CA GLY A 89 1.63 -1.62 -6.36
C GLY A 89 2.17 -3.05 -6.37
N GLN A 90 2.99 -3.39 -7.36
CA GLN A 90 3.75 -4.63 -7.40
C GLN A 90 5.19 -4.30 -7.73
N GLU A 91 6.09 -4.72 -6.86
CA GLU A 91 7.50 -4.79 -7.16
C GLU A 91 7.88 -6.16 -7.71
N ASP A 92 8.66 -6.02 -8.77
CA ASP A 92 9.53 -6.95 -9.46
C ASP A 92 8.83 -7.98 -10.33
N LEU A 93 7.82 -7.53 -11.07
CA LEU A 93 6.94 -8.40 -11.82
C LEU A 93 7.62 -9.08 -13.02
N PHE A 94 8.22 -8.31 -13.93
CA PHE A 94 8.86 -8.84 -15.15
C PHE A 94 10.38 -8.78 -15.09
N PHE A 95 10.96 -7.85 -14.33
CA PHE A 95 12.40 -7.76 -14.09
C PHE A 95 12.70 -7.32 -12.67
N GLY A 96 13.77 -7.87 -12.09
CA GLY A 96 14.30 -7.43 -10.81
C GLY A 96 14.08 -8.38 -9.64
N TYR A 97 13.28 -9.45 -9.77
CA TYR A 97 12.79 -10.20 -8.59
C TYR A 97 13.92 -10.85 -7.79
N ASP A 98 14.76 -11.64 -8.45
CA ASP A 98 15.93 -12.25 -7.81
C ASP A 98 17.15 -11.31 -7.85
N GLU A 99 17.32 -10.60 -8.97
CA GLU A 99 18.46 -9.71 -9.24
C GLU A 99 18.04 -8.58 -10.20
N ASP A 100 18.56 -7.37 -9.97
CA ASP A 100 18.35 -6.21 -10.84
C ASP A 100 18.74 -6.51 -12.29
N ASP A 101 17.97 -5.96 -13.23
CA ASP A 101 18.15 -6.14 -14.67
C ASP A 101 18.01 -7.61 -15.13
N VAL A 102 17.65 -8.56 -14.27
CA VAL A 102 17.37 -9.96 -14.64
C VAL A 102 15.86 -10.16 -14.79
N ALA A 103 15.45 -10.95 -15.78
CA ALA A 103 14.04 -11.25 -16.00
C ALA A 103 13.51 -12.10 -14.83
N THR A 104 12.36 -11.69 -14.28
CA THR A 104 11.66 -12.46 -13.25
C THR A 104 11.28 -13.83 -13.80
N HIS A 105 11.50 -14.86 -13.00
CA HIS A 105 11.24 -16.22 -13.43
C HIS A 105 9.74 -16.39 -13.77
N THR A 106 9.44 -17.09 -14.87
CA THR A 106 8.08 -17.14 -15.46
C THR A 106 7.03 -17.69 -14.49
N ARG A 107 7.43 -18.57 -13.57
CA ARG A 107 6.55 -19.10 -12.52
C ARG A 107 6.01 -17.98 -11.63
N ASP A 108 6.90 -17.13 -11.14
CA ASP A 108 6.60 -16.07 -10.18
C ASP A 108 5.84 -14.94 -10.88
N ASN A 109 6.26 -14.56 -12.09
CA ASN A 109 5.52 -13.64 -12.94
C ASN A 109 4.07 -14.10 -13.18
N ASN A 110 3.85 -15.37 -13.54
CA ASN A 110 2.51 -15.89 -13.81
C ASN A 110 1.65 -15.88 -12.54
N TYR A 111 2.20 -16.34 -11.42
CA TYR A 111 1.50 -16.36 -10.14
C TYR A 111 1.04 -14.95 -9.72
N LEU A 112 1.97 -13.98 -9.72
CA LEU A 112 1.65 -12.60 -9.38
C LEU A 112 0.62 -12.01 -10.34
N ARG A 113 0.75 -12.26 -11.66
CA ARG A 113 -0.20 -11.75 -12.66
C ARG A 113 -1.62 -12.27 -12.48
N GLU A 114 -1.79 -13.53 -12.10
CA GLU A 114 -3.12 -14.09 -11.84
C GLU A 114 -3.82 -13.37 -10.69
N LEU A 115 -3.10 -13.05 -9.61
CA LEU A 115 -3.62 -12.27 -8.48
C LEU A 115 -3.81 -10.78 -8.84
N LEU A 116 -2.88 -10.17 -9.57
CA LEU A 116 -3.03 -8.80 -10.07
C LEU A 116 -4.26 -8.64 -10.97
N ASP A 117 -4.58 -9.66 -11.76
CA ASP A 117 -5.79 -9.67 -12.59
C ASP A 117 -7.06 -9.69 -11.74
N VAL A 118 -7.07 -10.31 -10.54
CA VAL A 118 -8.19 -10.21 -9.60
C VAL A 118 -8.43 -8.75 -9.20
N SER A 119 -7.38 -8.01 -8.83
CA SER A 119 -7.48 -6.60 -8.47
C SER A 119 -7.89 -5.72 -9.65
N LYS A 120 -7.26 -5.93 -10.82
CA LYS A 120 -7.59 -5.21 -12.06
C LYS A 120 -9.05 -5.44 -12.45
N ASN A 121 -9.55 -6.67 -12.38
CA ASN A 121 -10.95 -7.00 -12.68
C ASN A 121 -11.94 -6.38 -11.69
N ALA A 122 -11.49 -6.07 -10.46
CA ALA A 122 -12.25 -5.27 -9.49
C ALA A 122 -12.16 -3.75 -9.76
N GLY A 123 -11.58 -3.33 -10.88
CA GLY A 123 -11.49 -1.94 -11.33
C GLY A 123 -10.34 -1.14 -10.73
N LYS A 124 -9.35 -1.82 -10.14
CA LYS A 124 -8.18 -1.16 -9.53
C LYS A 124 -7.09 -0.92 -10.56
N VAL A 125 -6.39 0.19 -10.38
CA VAL A 125 -5.17 0.47 -11.16
C VAL A 125 -4.06 -0.44 -10.67
N ILE A 126 -3.26 -0.99 -11.58
CA ILE A 126 -2.07 -1.77 -11.25
C ILE A 126 -0.83 -0.95 -11.62
N LEU A 127 0.01 -0.67 -10.62
CA LEU A 127 1.29 0.03 -10.74
C LEU A 127 2.40 -0.99 -10.58
N VAL A 128 3.23 -1.16 -11.61
CA VAL A 128 4.35 -2.12 -11.59
C VAL A 128 5.68 -1.38 -11.61
N THR A 129 6.52 -1.67 -10.63
CA THR A 129 7.92 -1.25 -10.64
C THR A 129 8.77 -2.46 -11.01
N ASP A 130 9.53 -2.36 -12.09
CA ASP A 130 10.52 -3.36 -12.50
C ASP A 130 11.91 -2.75 -12.33
N TYR A 131 12.87 -3.49 -11.76
CA TYR A 131 14.26 -3.05 -11.68
C TYR A 131 15.05 -3.50 -12.91
N CYS A 132 15.23 -2.60 -13.88
CA CYS A 132 16.02 -2.86 -15.08
C CYS A 132 16.64 -1.58 -15.64
N SER A 133 17.86 -1.71 -16.18
CA SER A 133 18.69 -0.58 -16.64
C SER A 133 19.22 -0.77 -18.07
N THR A 134 19.29 -2.01 -18.57
CA THR A 134 19.62 -2.28 -19.97
C THR A 134 18.48 -1.79 -20.87
N GLN A 135 18.78 -0.93 -21.85
CA GLN A 135 17.77 -0.27 -22.69
C GLN A 135 16.73 -1.23 -23.29
N SER A 136 17.17 -2.37 -23.85
CA SER A 136 16.25 -3.36 -24.42
C SER A 136 15.36 -4.04 -23.38
N LYS A 137 15.82 -4.17 -22.13
CA LYS A 137 15.03 -4.72 -21.02
C LYS A 137 14.04 -3.69 -20.49
N VAL A 138 14.43 -2.41 -20.39
CA VAL A 138 13.51 -1.30 -20.09
C VAL A 138 12.38 -1.24 -21.11
N GLU A 139 12.70 -1.28 -22.41
CA GLU A 139 11.70 -1.34 -23.49
C GLU A 139 10.81 -2.59 -23.37
N SER A 140 11.39 -3.74 -23.02
CA SER A 140 10.65 -4.99 -22.79
C SER A 140 9.72 -4.92 -21.59
N SER A 141 10.15 -4.36 -20.46
CA SER A 141 9.32 -4.13 -19.27
C SER A 141 8.10 -3.29 -19.61
N TYR A 142 8.30 -2.12 -20.23
CA TYR A 142 7.19 -1.25 -20.63
C TYR A 142 6.21 -1.94 -21.59
N ASN A 143 6.71 -2.67 -22.59
CA ASN A 143 5.85 -3.38 -23.54
C ASN A 143 5.06 -4.51 -22.88
N GLN A 144 5.67 -5.30 -21.99
CA GLN A 144 5.00 -6.40 -21.30
C GLN A 144 3.91 -5.90 -20.34
N ASN A 145 4.22 -4.86 -19.55
CA ASN A 145 3.26 -4.22 -18.66
C ASN A 145 2.08 -3.60 -19.44
N LEU A 146 2.38 -2.86 -20.52
CA LEU A 146 1.33 -2.27 -21.36
C LEU A 146 0.41 -3.35 -21.96
N ASN A 147 0.97 -4.47 -22.43
CA ASN A 147 0.19 -5.60 -22.95
C ASN A 147 -0.65 -6.29 -21.88
N ALA A 148 -0.23 -6.26 -20.61
CA ALA A 148 -1.02 -6.75 -19.48
C ALA A 148 -2.09 -5.75 -19.00
N GLY A 149 -2.06 -4.51 -19.51
CA GLY A 149 -2.94 -3.42 -19.09
C GLY A 149 -2.51 -2.77 -17.77
N PHE A 150 -1.22 -2.85 -17.44
CA PHE A 150 -0.65 -2.24 -16.24
C PHE A 150 0.06 -0.93 -16.57
N ILE A 151 0.15 -0.05 -15.58
CA ILE A 151 0.97 1.16 -15.64
C ILE A 151 2.31 0.79 -15.01
N SER A 152 3.43 1.10 -15.66
CA SER A 152 4.73 0.70 -15.14
C SER A 152 5.76 1.82 -15.05
N PHE A 153 6.74 1.57 -14.19
CA PHE A 153 7.97 2.36 -14.02
C PHE A 153 9.16 1.38 -14.06
N ALA A 154 10.06 1.58 -15.01
CA ALA A 154 11.32 0.85 -15.05
C ALA A 154 12.37 1.62 -14.24
N ALA A 155 12.62 1.17 -13.01
CA ALA A 155 13.62 1.75 -12.14
C ALA A 155 15.02 1.29 -12.57
N ASN A 156 15.93 2.23 -12.80
CA ASN A 156 17.30 1.92 -13.22
C ASN A 156 18.20 1.51 -12.04
N GLU A 157 17.76 1.74 -10.80
CA GLU A 157 18.44 1.29 -9.58
C GLU A 157 17.44 1.08 -8.44
N ARG A 158 17.70 0.07 -7.60
CA ARG A 158 16.87 -0.30 -6.46
C ARG A 158 16.80 0.73 -5.35
N GLU A 159 17.78 1.63 -5.29
CA GLU A 159 17.82 2.69 -4.29
C GLU A 159 16.74 3.76 -4.50
N LEU A 160 16.08 3.82 -5.67
CA LEU A 160 15.01 4.79 -5.98
C LEU A 160 15.40 6.24 -5.64
N ASN A 161 16.64 6.62 -5.98
CA ASN A 161 17.24 7.93 -5.71
C ASN A 161 17.63 8.72 -6.97
N VAL A 162 17.25 8.26 -8.16
CA VAL A 162 17.46 8.95 -9.44
C VAL A 162 16.20 8.94 -10.27
N ILE A 163 16.02 10.01 -11.05
CA ILE A 163 15.01 10.09 -12.11
C ILE A 163 15.62 9.50 -13.38
N PRO A 164 15.08 8.38 -13.93
CA PRO A 164 15.61 7.80 -15.15
C PRO A 164 15.58 8.78 -16.33
N THR A 165 16.61 8.73 -17.18
CA THR A 165 16.70 9.56 -18.40
C THR A 165 16.21 8.86 -19.66
N PHE A 166 15.88 7.57 -19.55
CA PHE A 166 15.37 6.73 -20.63
C PHE A 166 14.09 6.00 -20.17
N PRO A 167 13.06 5.87 -21.03
CA PRO A 167 12.95 6.43 -22.38
C PRO A 167 12.75 7.95 -22.37
N ASN A 168 13.11 8.57 -23.49
CA ASN A 168 12.86 9.99 -23.75
C ASN A 168 12.18 10.14 -25.13
N PRO A 169 10.91 10.59 -25.22
CA PRO A 169 10.06 11.08 -24.13
C PRO A 169 9.70 9.97 -23.12
N ILE A 170 9.20 10.37 -21.94
CA ILE A 170 8.78 9.44 -20.88
C ILE A 170 7.73 8.46 -21.44
N HIS A 171 7.79 7.20 -21.02
CA HIS A 171 6.81 6.20 -21.45
C HIS A 171 5.39 6.65 -21.09
N GLN A 172 4.47 6.62 -22.06
CA GLN A 172 3.07 7.07 -21.90
C GLN A 172 2.92 8.53 -21.40
N GLU A 173 3.90 9.40 -21.68
CA GLU A 173 3.86 10.82 -21.30
C GLU A 173 2.58 11.49 -21.81
N ASN A 174 1.95 12.31 -20.96
CA ASN A 174 0.81 13.13 -21.37
C ASN A 174 0.69 14.43 -20.55
N ALA A 175 -0.01 15.40 -21.13
CA ALA A 175 -0.16 16.75 -20.58
C ALA A 175 -1.47 16.97 -19.80
N ASN A 176 -2.19 15.89 -19.47
CA ASN A 176 -3.48 16.03 -18.78
C ASN A 176 -3.32 16.56 -17.36
N VAL A 177 -4.38 17.19 -16.87
CA VAL A 177 -4.58 17.45 -15.43
C VAL A 177 -5.10 16.17 -14.81
N VAL A 178 -4.23 15.44 -14.10
CA VAL A 178 -4.57 14.18 -13.42
C VAL A 178 -5.12 14.54 -12.04
N THR A 179 -6.32 14.04 -11.75
CA THR A 179 -7.09 14.33 -10.53
C THR A 179 -7.54 13.07 -9.79
N GLN A 180 -7.42 11.90 -10.42
CA GLN A 180 -7.82 10.60 -9.88
C GLN A 180 -6.84 9.52 -10.35
N ILE A 181 -6.63 8.49 -9.54
CA ILE A 181 -5.66 7.42 -9.82
C ILE A 181 -5.94 6.71 -11.16
N SER A 182 -7.22 6.56 -11.53
CA SER A 182 -7.66 5.94 -12.79
C SER A 182 -7.28 6.72 -14.06
N GLN A 183 -6.82 7.96 -13.92
CA GLN A 183 -6.37 8.81 -15.02
C GLN A 183 -4.85 8.73 -15.27
N VAL A 184 -4.09 8.15 -14.34
CA VAL A 184 -2.63 8.00 -14.43
C VAL A 184 -2.29 7.11 -15.62
N LYS A 185 -1.23 7.46 -16.36
CA LYS A 185 -0.68 6.64 -17.45
C LYS A 185 0.78 6.26 -17.28
N ASN A 186 1.47 6.89 -16.34
CA ASN A 186 2.88 6.66 -16.01
C ASN A 186 3.14 7.18 -14.60
N PHE A 187 4.20 6.71 -13.94
CA PHE A 187 4.56 7.21 -12.62
C PHE A 187 6.07 7.23 -12.42
N LEU A 188 6.49 8.02 -11.43
CA LEU A 188 7.86 8.08 -10.92
C LEU A 188 7.86 7.59 -9.49
N TYR A 189 8.66 6.55 -9.20
CA TYR A 189 8.91 6.08 -7.85
C TYR A 189 10.28 6.61 -7.38
N LEU A 190 10.26 7.57 -6.46
CA LEU A 190 11.44 8.30 -6.00
C LEU A 190 11.31 8.64 -4.51
N ILE A 191 11.60 7.66 -3.66
CA ILE A 191 11.47 7.79 -2.19
C ILE A 191 12.77 8.16 -1.50
N ASN A 192 13.92 7.83 -2.11
CA ASN A 192 15.22 8.09 -1.50
C ASN A 192 15.81 9.40 -2.05
N THR A 193 15.85 10.41 -1.21
CA THR A 193 16.33 11.75 -1.59
C THR A 193 17.85 11.93 -1.49
N SER A 194 18.63 10.87 -1.26
CA SER A 194 20.08 10.92 -0.98
C SER A 194 20.89 11.72 -2.01
N ASN A 195 20.54 11.65 -3.30
CA ASN A 195 21.21 12.36 -4.39
C ASN A 195 20.86 13.86 -4.52
N PHE A 196 19.93 14.37 -3.72
CA PHE A 196 19.53 15.78 -3.73
C PHE A 196 20.04 16.48 -2.48
N ASN A 197 20.67 17.65 -2.60
CA ASN A 197 21.23 18.35 -1.44
C ASN A 197 20.18 19.11 -0.64
N THR A 198 19.10 19.55 -1.31
CA THR A 198 18.03 20.32 -0.69
C THR A 198 16.66 19.90 -1.24
N LYS A 199 15.59 20.17 -0.48
CA LYS A 199 14.22 20.02 -0.97
C LYS A 199 13.97 20.76 -2.27
N ASN A 200 14.48 21.99 -2.40
CA ASN A 200 14.33 22.78 -3.63
C ASN A 200 14.96 22.10 -4.85
N GLU A 201 16.11 21.44 -4.68
CA GLU A 201 16.76 20.68 -5.76
C GLU A 201 15.90 19.49 -6.18
N PHE A 202 15.44 18.69 -5.21
CA PHE A 202 14.52 17.56 -5.45
C PHE A 202 13.24 18.02 -6.16
N ILE A 203 12.58 19.04 -5.62
CA ILE A 203 11.36 19.61 -6.15
C ILE A 203 11.56 20.09 -7.59
N ASN A 204 12.63 20.86 -7.85
CA ASN A 204 12.91 21.38 -9.19
C ASN A 204 13.18 20.25 -10.19
N ALA A 205 13.89 19.20 -9.79
CA ALA A 205 14.12 18.03 -10.63
C ALA A 205 12.79 17.34 -10.97
N VAL A 206 11.92 17.12 -9.99
CA VAL A 206 10.63 16.43 -10.19
C VAL A 206 9.66 17.27 -11.04
N VAL A 207 9.49 18.57 -10.78
CA VAL A 207 8.60 19.43 -11.60
C VAL A 207 9.11 19.64 -13.02
N SER A 208 10.38 19.34 -13.30
CA SER A 208 10.92 19.34 -14.66
C SER A 208 10.47 18.14 -15.51
N THR A 209 9.90 17.11 -14.87
CA THR A 209 9.37 15.90 -15.53
C THR A 209 7.88 16.01 -15.84
N ASN A 210 7.35 15.02 -16.58
CA ASN A 210 5.94 14.94 -16.98
C ASN A 210 5.23 13.69 -16.45
N TYR A 211 5.68 13.13 -15.32
CA TYR A 211 5.02 12.00 -14.71
C TYR A 211 3.61 12.36 -14.19
N ASP A 212 2.63 11.47 -14.36
CA ASP A 212 1.24 11.64 -13.91
C ASP A 212 1.03 11.36 -12.42
N LEU A 213 1.93 10.57 -11.85
CA LEU A 213 1.95 10.17 -10.47
C LEU A 213 3.40 10.22 -9.95
N LEU A 214 3.59 10.81 -8.77
CA LEU A 214 4.84 10.77 -8.01
C LEU A 214 4.61 9.98 -6.73
N ILE A 215 5.40 8.94 -6.51
CA ILE A 215 5.49 8.25 -5.23
C ILE A 215 6.80 8.70 -4.57
N MET A 216 6.69 9.29 -3.38
CA MET A 216 7.83 9.86 -2.64
C MET A 216 7.61 9.77 -1.13
N ASP A 217 8.66 9.98 -0.33
CA ASP A 217 8.54 10.04 1.13
C ASP A 217 8.00 11.40 1.62
N LEU A 218 7.31 11.43 2.78
CA LEU A 218 6.92 12.66 3.47
C LEU A 218 8.15 13.45 3.96
N TYR A 219 9.24 12.76 4.30
CA TYR A 219 10.44 13.30 4.89
C TYR A 219 11.57 13.40 3.87
N PHE A 220 12.30 14.51 3.91
CA PHE A 220 13.56 14.63 3.19
C PHE A 220 14.69 13.93 3.98
N LYS A 221 15.84 13.65 3.34
CA LYS A 221 16.96 12.91 3.96
C LYS A 221 17.51 13.50 5.26
N ASP A 222 17.22 14.77 5.54
CA ASP A 222 17.59 15.46 6.78
C ASP A 222 16.55 15.31 7.91
N GLY A 223 15.51 14.51 7.69
CA GLY A 223 14.41 14.26 8.63
C GLY A 223 13.34 15.35 8.64
N THR A 224 13.45 16.41 7.81
CA THR A 224 12.43 17.46 7.75
C THR A 224 11.29 17.08 6.81
N SER A 225 10.03 17.21 7.25
CA SER A 225 8.87 16.90 6.41
C SER A 225 8.64 17.93 5.31
N PHE A 226 8.24 17.51 4.11
CA PHE A 226 7.73 18.42 3.09
C PHE A 226 6.46 19.13 3.58
N THR A 227 6.36 20.41 3.30
CA THR A 227 5.22 21.26 3.66
C THR A 227 4.10 21.16 2.63
N GLN A 228 2.89 21.55 3.01
CA GLN A 228 1.74 21.62 2.10
C GLN A 228 2.03 22.43 0.82
N ASN A 229 2.77 23.53 0.92
CA ASN A 229 3.12 24.35 -0.25
C ASN A 229 4.10 23.63 -1.19
N GLU A 230 5.07 22.90 -0.62
CA GLU A 230 6.02 22.11 -1.40
C GLU A 230 5.32 20.95 -2.12
N ILE A 231 4.43 20.22 -1.44
CA ILE A 231 3.62 19.16 -2.05
C ILE A 231 2.71 19.73 -3.16
N ASN A 232 2.07 20.87 -2.93
CA ASN A 232 1.27 21.53 -3.97
C ASN A 232 2.09 21.92 -5.20
N TYR A 233 3.34 22.31 -5.01
CA TYR A 233 4.23 22.66 -6.11
C TYR A 233 4.70 21.41 -6.87
N LEU A 234 5.02 20.32 -6.16
CA LEU A 234 5.34 19.00 -6.72
C LEU A 234 4.24 18.41 -7.61
N LYS A 235 2.97 18.81 -7.42
CA LYS A 235 1.86 18.43 -8.31
C LYS A 235 1.95 19.02 -9.73
N SER A 236 2.89 19.91 -10.01
CA SER A 236 3.05 20.56 -11.32
C SER A 236 3.98 19.77 -12.26
N LYS A 237 3.55 19.59 -13.51
CA LYS A 237 4.39 19.04 -14.60
C LYS A 237 5.01 20.15 -15.44
N SER A 238 6.13 19.87 -16.10
CA SER A 238 6.80 20.85 -16.96
C SER A 238 5.98 21.21 -18.21
N ASN A 239 5.17 20.28 -18.70
CA ASN A 239 4.26 20.49 -19.83
C ASN A 239 2.94 21.22 -19.47
N GLY A 240 2.79 21.71 -18.24
CA GLY A 240 1.60 22.44 -17.78
C GLY A 240 0.46 21.56 -17.25
N GLY A 241 0.58 20.22 -17.33
CA GLY A 241 -0.32 19.28 -16.68
C GLY A 241 -0.17 19.26 -15.14
N LYS A 242 -1.00 18.44 -14.50
CA LYS A 242 -0.93 18.19 -13.04
C LYS A 242 -0.85 16.69 -12.75
N ARG A 243 -0.10 16.35 -11.71
CA ARG A 243 0.12 14.98 -11.24
C ARG A 243 -0.46 14.78 -9.85
N LEU A 244 -0.70 13.53 -9.50
CA LEU A 244 -0.92 13.11 -8.11
C LEU A 244 0.43 12.96 -7.40
N VAL A 245 0.45 13.25 -6.10
CA VAL A 245 1.60 13.03 -5.23
C VAL A 245 1.18 12.11 -4.09
N ILE A 246 1.79 10.94 -4.00
CA ILE A 246 1.45 9.85 -3.07
C ILE A 246 2.62 9.63 -2.12
N SER A 247 2.34 9.53 -0.82
CA SER A 247 3.39 9.33 0.19
C SER A 247 3.66 7.85 0.38
N TYR A 248 4.92 7.45 0.34
CA TYR A 248 5.38 6.20 0.92
C TYR A 248 5.05 6.17 2.43
N MET A 249 4.61 5.01 2.93
CA MET A 249 4.38 4.77 4.35
C MET A 249 4.50 3.27 4.64
N SER A 250 5.57 2.86 5.33
CA SER A 250 5.69 1.49 5.84
C SER A 250 4.67 1.23 6.94
N ILE A 251 3.94 0.12 6.84
CA ILE A 251 2.95 -0.29 7.84
C ILE A 251 3.26 -1.66 8.49
N GLY A 252 4.08 -2.49 7.83
CA GLY A 252 4.56 -3.77 8.37
C GLY A 252 5.92 -3.71 9.06
N GLU A 253 6.59 -2.55 9.04
CA GLU A 253 7.86 -2.31 9.75
C GLU A 253 7.88 -0.95 10.43
N ALA A 254 8.59 -0.87 11.57
CA ALA A 254 8.97 0.36 12.24
C ALA A 254 10.39 0.76 11.83
N GLU A 255 10.59 2.03 11.53
CA GLU A 255 11.85 2.60 11.05
C GLU A 255 12.47 3.48 12.15
N ASN A 256 13.68 3.15 12.60
CA ASN A 256 14.30 3.81 13.75
C ASN A 256 14.73 5.27 13.54
N TYR A 257 14.67 5.73 12.29
CA TYR A 257 14.93 7.10 11.88
C TYR A 257 13.65 7.94 11.74
N ARG A 258 12.47 7.38 12.03
CA ARG A 258 11.19 8.13 11.99
C ARG A 258 10.92 8.86 13.30
N TYR A 259 10.05 9.86 13.20
CA TYR A 259 9.66 10.72 14.32
C TYR A 259 9.03 9.98 15.50
N TYR A 260 8.40 8.83 15.26
CA TYR A 260 7.72 8.04 16.28
C TYR A 260 8.67 7.17 17.08
N TRP A 261 9.91 6.95 16.60
CA TRP A 261 10.86 6.08 17.28
C TRP A 261 11.31 6.69 18.59
N LEU A 262 11.07 5.97 19.69
CA LEU A 262 11.53 6.38 21.01
C LEU A 262 12.87 5.71 21.32
N SER A 263 13.86 6.49 21.74
CA SER A 263 15.19 5.97 22.08
C SER A 263 15.19 4.90 23.18
N SER A 264 14.12 4.85 24.00
CA SER A 264 13.91 3.79 24.99
C SER A 264 13.68 2.41 24.36
N TRP A 265 13.16 2.33 23.13
CA TRP A 265 12.89 1.06 22.45
C TRP A 265 14.15 0.25 22.17
N ASN A 266 15.31 0.91 22.06
CA ASN A 266 16.61 0.25 21.88
C ASN A 266 16.99 -0.68 23.05
N ASN A 267 16.47 -0.41 24.26
CA ASN A 267 16.76 -1.21 25.46
C ASN A 267 15.51 -1.89 26.04
N ASN A 268 14.34 -1.39 25.71
CA ASN A 268 13.05 -1.88 26.18
C ASN A 268 12.01 -1.75 25.05
N PRO A 269 12.10 -2.60 24.02
CA PRO A 269 11.21 -2.54 22.87
C PRO A 269 9.75 -2.82 23.31
N PRO A 270 8.76 -2.14 22.73
CA PRO A 270 7.35 -2.49 22.91
C PRO A 270 7.09 -3.94 22.47
N GLU A 271 6.08 -4.59 23.03
CA GLU A 271 5.78 -6.00 22.71
C GLU A 271 5.43 -6.25 21.23
N TRP A 272 5.03 -5.21 20.51
CA TRP A 272 4.72 -5.25 19.09
C TRP A 272 5.94 -5.07 18.18
N LEU A 273 7.10 -4.69 18.70
CA LEU A 273 8.32 -4.46 17.93
C LEU A 273 9.20 -5.72 17.95
N ASP A 274 9.38 -6.35 16.79
CA ASP A 274 10.16 -7.58 16.61
C ASP A 274 11.55 -7.29 16.00
N ALA A 275 12.14 -8.29 15.34
CA ALA A 275 13.51 -8.28 14.88
C ALA A 275 13.77 -7.21 13.81
N GLU A 276 15.00 -6.69 13.81
CA GLU A 276 15.52 -5.87 12.72
C GLU A 276 15.56 -6.68 11.42
N ASN A 277 15.13 -6.07 10.33
CA ASN A 277 15.22 -6.63 9.01
C ASN A 277 16.71 -6.73 8.61
N PRO A 278 17.26 -7.93 8.36
CA PRO A 278 18.67 -8.12 8.07
C PRO A 278 19.11 -7.46 6.75
N ASP A 279 18.17 -7.26 5.83
CA ASP A 279 18.42 -6.66 4.51
C ASP A 279 18.28 -5.14 4.55
N TRP A 280 17.56 -4.60 5.54
CA TRP A 280 17.22 -3.19 5.66
C TRP A 280 17.50 -2.64 7.06
N ALA A 281 18.78 -2.34 7.33
CA ALA A 281 19.23 -1.81 8.60
C ALA A 281 18.39 -0.60 9.05
N GLY A 282 17.96 -0.62 10.32
CA GLY A 282 17.09 0.37 10.92
C GLY A 282 15.59 0.13 10.75
N ASN A 283 15.18 -0.92 10.03
CA ASN A 283 13.78 -1.32 9.88
C ASN A 283 13.51 -2.56 10.74
N PHE A 284 12.38 -2.61 11.42
CA PHE A 284 12.06 -3.65 12.41
C PHE A 284 10.66 -4.19 12.15
N LYS A 285 10.49 -5.51 12.04
CA LYS A 285 9.15 -6.11 11.88
C LYS A 285 8.25 -5.71 13.03
N VAL A 286 6.96 -5.51 12.74
CA VAL A 286 5.97 -5.16 13.76
C VAL A 286 4.76 -6.08 13.70
N LYS A 287 4.23 -6.42 14.88
CA LYS A 287 2.94 -7.09 15.03
C LYS A 287 1.85 -6.11 14.64
N TYR A 288 1.61 -5.98 13.34
CA TYR A 288 0.80 -4.89 12.77
C TYR A 288 -0.68 -4.94 13.18
N TRP A 289 -1.15 -6.06 13.73
CA TRP A 289 -2.46 -6.18 14.39
C TRP A 289 -2.52 -5.49 15.76
N ASN A 290 -1.38 -5.11 16.35
CA ASN A 290 -1.33 -4.47 17.65
C ASN A 290 -1.84 -3.01 17.59
N THR A 291 -2.79 -2.68 18.46
CA THR A 291 -3.45 -1.36 18.47
C THR A 291 -2.51 -0.19 18.75
N ASP A 292 -1.43 -0.39 19.53
CA ASP A 292 -0.48 0.67 19.82
C ASP A 292 0.31 1.05 18.56
N TRP A 293 0.75 0.05 17.78
CA TRP A 293 1.35 0.29 16.47
C TRP A 293 0.35 0.93 15.51
N GLN A 294 -0.86 0.39 15.41
CA GLN A 294 -1.90 0.96 14.55
C GLN A 294 -2.19 2.43 14.90
N SER A 295 -2.15 2.81 16.18
CA SER A 295 -2.34 4.20 16.63
C SER A 295 -1.19 5.14 16.23
N ILE A 296 0.02 4.62 16.01
CA ILE A 296 1.13 5.39 15.42
C ILE A 296 0.82 5.68 13.96
N ILE A 297 0.24 4.72 13.23
CA ILE A 297 -0.02 4.83 11.79
C ILE A 297 -1.27 5.67 11.50
N TYR A 298 -2.42 5.38 12.12
CA TYR A 298 -3.69 6.06 11.82
C TYR A 298 -4.60 6.30 13.03
N GLY A 299 -5.73 6.99 12.80
CA GLY A 299 -6.83 7.09 13.77
C GLY A 299 -6.79 8.27 14.73
N ASN A 300 -5.77 9.14 14.67
CA ASN A 300 -5.68 10.32 15.55
C ASN A 300 -4.86 11.47 14.93
N GLU A 301 -4.91 12.65 15.58
CA GLU A 301 -4.26 13.89 15.10
C GLU A 301 -2.72 13.81 15.03
N ASN A 302 -2.09 12.88 15.75
CA ASN A 302 -0.64 12.73 15.80
C ASN A 302 -0.12 11.59 14.92
N SER A 303 -1.01 10.81 14.30
CA SER A 303 -0.65 9.61 13.55
C SER A 303 0.09 9.95 12.25
N TYR A 304 0.86 8.99 11.72
CA TYR A 304 1.67 9.20 10.53
C TYR A 304 0.79 9.56 9.32
N LEU A 305 -0.28 8.79 9.08
CA LEU A 305 -1.25 9.07 8.03
C LEU A 305 -1.86 10.47 8.14
N LYS A 306 -2.12 10.97 9.35
CA LYS A 306 -2.63 12.33 9.54
C LYS A 306 -1.62 13.40 9.11
N LYS A 307 -0.33 13.21 9.42
CA LYS A 307 0.75 14.11 8.96
C LYS A 307 0.83 14.14 7.43
N ILE A 308 0.65 12.99 6.78
CA ILE A 308 0.63 12.88 5.31
C ILE A 308 -0.57 13.65 4.72
N ILE A 309 -1.76 13.46 5.29
CA ILE A 309 -2.98 14.16 4.86
C ILE A 309 -2.83 15.69 5.05
N ASP A 310 -2.30 16.13 6.18
CA ASP A 310 -2.09 17.55 6.49
C ASP A 310 -1.05 18.21 5.56
N ALA A 311 -0.06 17.44 5.07
CA ALA A 311 0.87 17.88 4.04
C ALA A 311 0.25 17.91 2.62
N ASN A 312 -1.04 17.56 2.48
CA ASN A 312 -1.81 17.60 1.24
C ASN A 312 -1.34 16.64 0.13
N PHE A 313 -0.80 15.49 0.52
CA PHE A 313 -0.66 14.35 -0.38
C PHE A 313 -2.03 13.88 -0.88
N ASP A 314 -2.07 13.30 -2.08
CA ASP A 314 -3.30 12.78 -2.71
C ASP A 314 -3.61 11.33 -2.29
N GLY A 315 -2.71 10.69 -1.54
CA GLY A 315 -2.85 9.32 -1.09
C GLY A 315 -1.60 8.77 -0.41
N VAL A 316 -1.66 7.49 -0.06
CA VAL A 316 -0.55 6.71 0.50
C VAL A 316 -0.25 5.47 -0.32
N TYR A 317 1.03 5.17 -0.40
CA TYR A 317 1.61 3.96 -0.95
C TYR A 317 2.13 3.14 0.24
N LEU A 318 1.38 2.09 0.59
CA LEU A 318 1.55 1.31 1.81
C LEU A 318 2.55 0.19 1.57
N ASP A 319 3.65 0.22 2.31
CA ASP A 319 4.73 -0.75 2.14
C ASP A 319 4.78 -1.77 3.28
N ILE A 320 5.45 -2.89 3.01
CA ILE A 320 5.55 -4.07 3.87
C ILE A 320 4.16 -4.67 4.16
N ILE A 321 3.32 -4.75 3.12
CA ILE A 321 2.03 -5.47 3.17
C ILE A 321 2.28 -6.97 3.39
N ASP A 322 3.35 -7.49 2.81
CA ASP A 322 3.84 -8.87 2.92
C ASP A 322 4.42 -9.22 4.30
N ALA A 323 4.36 -8.33 5.31
CA ALA A 323 4.73 -8.67 6.69
C ALA A 323 3.97 -9.89 7.23
N PHE A 324 2.81 -10.25 6.69
CA PHE A 324 2.13 -11.50 7.06
C PHE A 324 3.01 -12.73 6.82
N GLU A 325 3.84 -12.75 5.78
CA GLU A 325 4.71 -13.88 5.48
C GLU A 325 5.73 -14.13 6.59
N TYR A 326 6.20 -13.07 7.26
CA TYR A 326 7.12 -13.20 8.40
C TYR A 326 6.49 -13.92 9.59
N TYR A 327 5.18 -13.75 9.81
CA TYR A 327 4.48 -14.31 10.96
C TYR A 327 3.82 -15.67 10.68
N GLU A 328 3.67 -16.03 9.40
CA GLU A 328 3.18 -17.34 8.98
C GLU A 328 4.24 -18.46 9.05
N ASN A 329 5.53 -18.10 9.07
CA ASN A 329 6.68 -19.00 9.01
C ASN A 329 7.41 -19.19 10.35
#